data_AF-A0A7M2GE94-F1
#
_entry.id   AF-A0A7M2GE94-F1
#
_cell.length_a   1.000
_cell.length_b   1.000
_cell.length_c   1.000
_cell.angle_alpha   90.00
_cell.angle_beta   90.00
_cell.angle_gamma   90.00
#
_symmetry.space_group_name_H-M   'P 1'
#
loop_
_entity.id
_entity.type
_entity.pdbx_description
1 polymer ?
#
loop_
_entity_poly.entity_id
_entity_poly.type
_entity_poly.pdbx_seq_one_letter_code
_entity_poly.pdbx_strand_id
1 'polypeptide(L)'
;MPFDIISDAVRLDSLVFQGTRLSDPKLSAKRCASDKERPMGGGLRISGDNVSITRSVFRDMACYTALEYGSGTGTVIRNNSFNGNGTHNANLRWADGLTIHNAKRFQVSGNRFHDNTDVQLIFGSCVGCMVANNQFSHSDAEEGGSFAEIMLQAWPKATSGDFTGTRVRRNVIDCGPRHRCGFGIMIGSAPWYEAPTFGGAVTDNRVRGAMLALNVDKLTGPMVIERNDLNSSSGTYPSMCGPRSIQGITTNISPASREFLPRPRSKNVSSTHHCIFNYKISSVRQ
;
A
#
# COMPACT_ATOMS: atom_id res chain seq x y z
N MET A 1 17.08 -6.04 7.45
CA MET A 1 17.12 -5.58 6.06
C MET A 1 18.53 -5.73 5.53
N PRO A 2 18.74 -6.14 4.26
CA PRO A 2 20.08 -6.31 3.68
C PRO A 2 20.89 -5.02 3.62
N PHE A 3 20.22 -3.89 3.41
CA PHE A 3 20.79 -2.55 3.48
C PHE A 3 20.00 -1.72 4.49
N ASP A 4 20.70 -1.09 5.42
CA ASP A 4 20.11 -0.25 6.46
C ASP A 4 20.94 1.04 6.58
N ILE A 5 20.31 2.19 6.31
CA ILE A 5 20.96 3.50 6.31
C ILE A 5 20.27 4.39 7.35
N ILE A 6 21.04 4.86 8.33
CA ILE A 6 20.59 5.84 9.32
C ILE A 6 21.45 7.08 9.17
N SER A 7 21.00 8.02 8.34
CA SER A 7 21.75 9.23 8.03
C SER A 7 20.88 10.28 7.34
N ASP A 8 21.16 11.55 7.64
CA ASP A 8 20.51 12.69 6.99
C ASP A 8 21.16 13.00 5.64
N ALA A 9 20.44 13.73 4.79
CA ALA A 9 20.91 14.27 3.52
C ALA A 9 21.46 13.22 2.53
N VAL A 10 21.09 11.95 2.70
CA VAL A 10 21.44 10.86 1.77
C VAL A 10 20.81 11.12 0.41
N ARG A 11 21.57 10.88 -0.65
CA ARG A 11 21.11 10.99 -2.04
C ARG A 11 21.35 9.67 -2.77
N LEU A 12 20.27 9.01 -3.16
CA LEU A 12 20.28 7.82 -3.97
C LEU A 12 19.61 8.17 -5.31
N ASP A 13 20.35 8.04 -6.40
CA ASP A 13 19.85 8.39 -7.73
C ASP A 13 20.28 7.39 -8.78
N SER A 14 19.36 7.00 -9.66
CA SER A 14 19.64 6.11 -10.78
C SER A 14 20.29 4.78 -10.38
N LEU A 15 19.89 4.24 -9.21
CA LEU A 15 20.34 2.95 -8.71
C LEU A 15 19.33 1.84 -9.02
N VAL A 16 19.83 0.60 -9.08
CA VAL A 16 18.98 -0.60 -9.15
C VAL A 16 19.22 -1.43 -7.89
N PHE A 17 18.17 -1.56 -7.07
CA PHE A 17 18.10 -2.47 -5.95
C PHE A 17 17.32 -3.71 -6.40
N GLN A 18 18.02 -4.84 -6.47
CA GLN A 18 17.45 -6.09 -6.94
C GLN A 18 17.52 -7.16 -5.86
N GLY A 19 16.37 -7.77 -5.56
CA GLY A 19 16.27 -8.87 -4.63
C GLY A 19 16.50 -10.24 -5.27
N THR A 20 16.28 -11.28 -4.48
CA THR A 20 16.60 -12.66 -4.83
C THR A 20 15.42 -13.44 -5.41
N ARG A 21 14.22 -12.85 -5.51
CA ARG A 21 12.97 -13.57 -5.83
C ARG A 21 13.11 -14.48 -7.05
N LEU A 22 13.65 -13.92 -8.13
CA LEU A 22 13.85 -14.62 -9.40
C LEU A 22 15.22 -15.28 -9.50
N SER A 23 16.28 -14.66 -8.97
CA SER A 23 17.65 -15.14 -9.15
C SER A 23 18.03 -16.31 -8.24
N ASP A 24 17.44 -16.38 -7.04
CA ASP A 24 17.63 -17.47 -6.09
C ASP A 24 16.32 -17.77 -5.32
N PRO A 25 15.42 -18.56 -5.92
CA PRO A 25 14.16 -18.93 -5.28
C PRO A 25 14.32 -19.73 -3.98
N LYS A 26 15.43 -20.48 -3.82
CA LYS A 26 15.70 -21.27 -2.61
C LYS A 26 16.07 -20.36 -1.45
N LEU A 27 16.95 -19.39 -1.67
CA LEU A 27 17.29 -18.38 -0.66
C LEU A 27 16.09 -17.51 -0.32
N SER A 28 15.29 -17.14 -1.33
CA SER A 28 14.04 -16.40 -1.15
C SER A 28 13.06 -17.17 -0.26
N ALA A 29 12.84 -18.46 -0.53
CA ALA A 29 12.00 -19.32 0.30
C ALA A 29 12.49 -19.39 1.75
N LYS A 30 13.81 -19.51 1.95
CA LYS A 30 14.42 -19.52 3.29
C LYS A 30 14.18 -18.19 4.02
N ARG A 31 14.50 -17.05 3.39
CA ARG A 31 14.36 -15.72 4.01
C ARG A 31 12.90 -15.38 4.33
N CYS A 32 11.96 -15.88 3.55
CA CYS A 32 10.54 -15.59 3.73
C CYS A 32 9.81 -16.65 4.59
N ALA A 33 10.53 -17.55 5.24
CA ALA A 33 9.93 -18.64 6.02
C ALA A 33 9.35 -18.20 7.37
N SER A 34 9.79 -17.07 7.92
CA SER A 34 9.34 -16.56 9.22
C SER A 34 9.45 -15.04 9.31
N ASP A 35 8.64 -14.42 10.16
CA ASP A 35 8.70 -12.97 10.38
C ASP A 35 10.05 -12.47 10.89
N LYS A 36 10.81 -13.33 11.58
CA LYS A 36 12.17 -13.00 12.04
C LYS A 36 13.16 -12.82 10.87
N GLU A 37 13.02 -13.64 9.84
CA GLU A 37 13.95 -13.66 8.69
C GLU A 37 13.47 -12.80 7.52
N ARG A 38 12.15 -12.56 7.41
CA ARG A 38 11.51 -11.82 6.31
C ARG A 38 12.17 -10.48 5.99
N PRO A 39 12.63 -9.67 6.96
CA PRO A 39 13.35 -8.44 6.63
C PRO A 39 14.61 -8.65 5.79
N MET A 40 15.22 -9.83 5.76
CA MET A 40 16.36 -10.12 4.87
C MET A 40 15.95 -10.42 3.42
N GLY A 41 14.66 -10.66 3.16
CA GLY A 41 14.10 -10.81 1.82
C GLY A 41 13.68 -9.49 1.16
N GLY A 42 13.66 -8.39 1.93
CA GLY A 42 13.39 -7.04 1.45
C GLY A 42 14.60 -6.36 0.80
N GLY A 43 14.44 -5.09 0.42
CA GLY A 43 15.46 -4.29 -0.24
C GLY A 43 16.24 -3.38 0.71
N LEU A 44 15.88 -2.10 0.71
CA LEU A 44 16.57 -1.02 1.45
C LEU A 44 15.71 -0.53 2.61
N ARG A 45 16.32 -0.34 3.79
CA ARG A 45 15.78 0.47 4.87
C ARG A 45 16.56 1.77 5.00
N ILE A 46 15.84 2.88 5.18
CA ILE A 46 16.46 4.18 5.43
C ILE A 46 15.69 4.96 6.51
N SER A 47 16.43 5.73 7.31
CA SER A 47 15.90 6.74 8.24
C SER A 47 16.84 7.95 8.27
N GLY A 48 16.28 9.13 8.44
CA GLY A 48 16.99 10.40 8.40
C GLY A 48 16.20 11.50 7.71
N ASP A 49 16.66 12.74 7.86
CA ASP A 49 16.04 13.94 7.31
C ASP A 49 16.63 14.32 5.95
N ASN A 50 15.83 15.00 5.11
CA ASN A 50 16.26 15.58 3.84
C ASN A 50 16.90 14.58 2.86
N VAL A 51 16.48 13.32 2.94
CA VAL A 51 16.92 12.26 2.02
C VAL A 51 16.26 12.42 0.65
N SER A 52 16.97 12.09 -0.42
CA SER A 52 16.42 12.04 -1.76
C SER A 52 16.67 10.68 -2.40
N ILE A 53 15.60 10.05 -2.88
CA ILE A 53 15.63 8.78 -3.61
C ILE A 53 14.92 9.02 -4.93
N THR A 54 15.68 9.09 -6.03
CA THR A 54 15.13 9.42 -7.34
C THR A 54 15.59 8.49 -8.45
N ARG A 55 14.74 8.36 -9.49
CA ARG A 55 15.07 7.65 -10.74
C ARG A 55 15.64 6.23 -10.54
N SER A 56 15.34 5.60 -9.41
CA SER A 56 15.88 4.32 -9.01
C SER A 56 14.84 3.21 -9.22
N VAL A 57 15.32 1.97 -9.30
CA VAL A 57 14.49 0.78 -9.50
C VAL A 57 14.65 -0.13 -8.29
N PHE A 58 13.52 -0.57 -7.73
CA PHE A 58 13.43 -1.54 -6.65
C PHE A 58 12.64 -2.73 -7.15
N ARG A 59 13.30 -3.87 -7.38
CA ARG A 59 12.66 -5.02 -8.02
C ARG A 59 13.04 -6.36 -7.43
N ASP A 60 12.19 -7.35 -7.68
CA ASP A 60 12.44 -8.77 -7.39
C ASP A 60 12.80 -9.06 -5.93
N MET A 61 12.31 -8.25 -5.00
CA MET A 61 12.40 -8.54 -3.56
C MET A 61 11.54 -9.75 -3.25
N ALA A 62 12.02 -10.60 -2.36
CA ALA A 62 11.39 -11.90 -2.10
C ALA A 62 10.14 -11.80 -1.23
N CYS A 63 10.17 -10.88 -0.27
CA CYS A 63 9.09 -10.59 0.68
C CYS A 63 9.37 -9.28 1.41
N TYR A 64 8.49 -8.91 2.36
CA TYR A 64 8.64 -7.78 3.27
C TYR A 64 8.40 -6.43 2.58
N THR A 65 9.43 -5.68 2.20
CA THR A 65 9.26 -4.41 1.48
C THR A 65 10.47 -4.11 0.61
N ALA A 66 10.25 -3.46 -0.53
CA ALA A 66 11.35 -3.09 -1.41
C ALA A 66 12.10 -1.84 -0.94
N LEU A 67 11.38 -0.87 -0.39
CA LEU A 67 11.93 0.27 0.32
C LEU A 67 11.14 0.53 1.60
N GLU A 68 11.82 0.47 2.73
CA GLU A 68 11.30 0.88 4.03
C GLU A 68 11.87 2.24 4.42
N TYR A 69 11.00 3.18 4.78
CA TYR A 69 11.38 4.43 5.41
C TYR A 69 10.90 4.45 6.86
N GLY A 70 11.85 4.40 7.80
CA GLY A 70 11.54 4.35 9.24
C GLY A 70 11.04 5.71 9.75
N SER A 71 11.91 6.70 9.81
CA SER A 71 11.50 8.05 10.21
C SER A 71 12.31 9.16 9.57
N GLY A 72 11.67 10.32 9.36
CA GLY A 72 12.36 11.52 8.91
C GLY A 72 11.44 12.67 8.51
N THR A 73 12.07 13.77 8.09
CA THR A 73 11.44 14.99 7.60
C THR A 73 12.01 15.43 6.25
N GLY A 74 11.17 15.95 5.36
CA GLY A 74 11.62 16.64 4.15
C GLY A 74 12.15 15.73 3.04
N THR A 75 11.90 14.41 3.13
CA THR A 75 12.38 13.43 2.15
C THR A 75 11.64 13.53 0.82
N VAL A 76 12.37 13.31 -0.27
CA VAL A 76 11.84 13.23 -1.64
C VAL A 76 12.04 11.82 -2.21
N ILE A 77 10.95 11.11 -2.46
CA ILE A 77 10.92 9.81 -3.15
C ILE A 77 10.19 10.02 -4.49
N ARG A 78 10.95 10.19 -5.58
CA ARG A 78 10.37 10.65 -6.84
C ARG A 78 10.89 9.94 -8.08
N ASN A 79 9.97 9.64 -9.00
CA ASN A 79 10.27 9.03 -10.30
C ASN A 79 11.01 7.69 -10.19
N ASN A 80 10.74 6.92 -9.14
CA ASN A 80 11.26 5.56 -8.97
C ASN A 80 10.31 4.52 -9.58
N SER A 81 10.82 3.32 -9.78
CA SER A 81 10.02 2.15 -10.14
C SER A 81 10.12 1.09 -9.05
N PHE A 82 8.98 0.58 -8.59
CA PHE A 82 8.84 -0.54 -7.67
C PHE A 82 8.15 -1.67 -8.41
N ASN A 83 8.87 -2.73 -8.77
CA ASN A 83 8.40 -3.70 -9.75
C ASN A 83 8.59 -5.16 -9.31
N GLY A 84 7.52 -5.95 -9.31
CA GLY A 84 7.60 -7.41 -9.18
C GLY A 84 8.17 -7.85 -7.83
N ASN A 85 7.73 -7.23 -6.74
CA ASN A 85 8.20 -7.56 -5.39
C ASN A 85 7.20 -8.51 -4.71
N GLY A 86 7.74 -9.64 -4.26
CA GLY A 86 7.01 -10.74 -3.63
C GLY A 86 6.21 -11.61 -4.61
N THR A 87 5.34 -12.46 -4.07
CA THR A 87 4.53 -13.46 -4.81
C THR A 87 3.19 -13.64 -4.11
N HIS A 88 2.11 -13.11 -4.70
CA HIS A 88 0.80 -12.94 -4.07
C HIS A 88 0.11 -14.25 -3.66
N ASN A 89 0.23 -15.29 -4.47
CA ASN A 89 -0.42 -16.58 -4.23
C ASN A 89 0.42 -17.54 -3.36
N ALA A 90 1.51 -17.07 -2.76
CA ALA A 90 2.42 -17.85 -1.92
C ALA A 90 2.50 -17.26 -0.50
N ASN A 91 2.19 -18.08 0.50
CA ASN A 91 2.18 -17.66 1.90
C ASN A 91 3.53 -17.06 2.33
N LEU A 92 3.49 -15.95 3.08
CA LEU A 92 4.65 -15.21 3.61
C LEU A 92 5.61 -14.61 2.56
N ARG A 93 5.31 -14.75 1.27
CA ARG A 93 6.13 -14.22 0.18
C ARG A 93 5.63 -12.88 -0.36
N TRP A 94 4.73 -12.20 0.35
CA TRP A 94 4.28 -10.88 -0.05
C TRP A 94 5.32 -9.82 0.28
N ALA A 95 5.40 -8.81 -0.59
CA ALA A 95 6.22 -7.65 -0.37
C ALA A 95 5.47 -6.37 -0.72
N ASP A 96 5.63 -5.37 0.13
CA ASP A 96 5.28 -4.01 -0.19
C ASP A 96 6.23 -3.44 -1.26
N GLY A 97 5.75 -2.47 -2.04
CA GLY A 97 6.63 -1.66 -2.88
C GLY A 97 7.41 -0.65 -2.04
N LEU A 98 6.67 0.20 -1.31
CA LEU A 98 7.21 1.24 -0.43
C LEU A 98 6.42 1.29 0.88
N THR A 99 7.12 1.12 1.99
CA THR A 99 6.59 1.19 3.35
C THR A 99 7.15 2.42 4.05
N ILE A 100 6.30 3.35 4.50
CA ILE A 100 6.72 4.56 5.22
C ILE A 100 6.08 4.54 6.62
N HIS A 101 6.89 4.51 7.67
CA HIS A 101 6.40 4.47 9.05
C HIS A 101 6.02 5.86 9.57
N ASN A 102 7.01 6.72 9.82
CA ASN A 102 6.79 8.04 10.43
C ASN A 102 7.43 9.16 9.61
N ALA A 103 6.62 9.93 8.87
CA ALA A 103 7.14 10.94 7.97
C ALA A 103 6.55 12.34 8.23
N LYS A 104 7.35 13.37 7.95
CA LYS A 104 6.88 14.77 7.95
C LYS A 104 7.35 15.49 6.71
N ARG A 105 6.45 16.20 6.02
CA ARG A 105 6.76 17.01 4.82
C ARG A 105 7.44 16.21 3.71
N PHE A 106 7.10 14.93 3.57
CA PHE A 106 7.62 14.08 2.49
C PHE A 106 6.96 14.42 1.16
N GLN A 107 7.69 14.16 0.08
CA GLN A 107 7.16 14.17 -1.28
C GLN A 107 7.35 12.80 -1.91
N VAL A 108 6.25 12.06 -2.07
CA VAL A 108 6.20 10.76 -2.77
C VAL A 108 5.47 10.97 -4.09
N SER A 109 6.20 11.13 -5.19
CA SER A 109 5.58 11.56 -6.45
C SER A 109 6.16 10.98 -7.73
N GLY A 110 5.33 10.83 -8.75
CA GLY A 110 5.78 10.37 -10.08
C GLY A 110 6.35 8.96 -10.10
N ASN A 111 6.19 8.19 -9.02
CA ASN A 111 6.70 6.82 -8.95
C ASN A 111 5.75 5.87 -9.69
N ARG A 112 6.29 4.76 -10.17
CA ARG A 112 5.55 3.67 -10.80
C ARG A 112 5.63 2.44 -9.92
N PHE A 113 4.47 1.91 -9.57
CA PHE A 113 4.30 0.69 -8.81
C PHE A 113 3.65 -0.36 -9.72
N HIS A 114 4.28 -1.53 -9.80
CA HIS A 114 3.83 -2.62 -10.65
C HIS A 114 4.06 -3.95 -9.94
N ASP A 115 3.01 -4.76 -9.81
CA ASP A 115 3.10 -6.12 -9.26
C ASP A 115 3.87 -6.24 -7.93
N ASN A 116 3.65 -5.31 -6.99
CA ASN A 116 4.05 -5.49 -5.59
C ASN A 116 2.89 -6.16 -4.84
N THR A 117 3.19 -7.19 -4.05
CA THR A 117 2.20 -8.23 -3.77
C THR A 117 1.50 -8.18 -2.42
N ASP A 118 1.99 -7.33 -1.50
CA ASP A 118 1.31 -7.01 -0.23
C ASP A 118 0.52 -5.71 -0.40
N VAL A 119 1.17 -4.56 -0.19
CA VAL A 119 0.66 -3.22 -0.53
C VAL A 119 1.65 -2.48 -1.42
N GLN A 120 1.19 -1.88 -2.51
CA GLN A 120 2.11 -1.16 -3.41
C GLN A 120 2.77 0.04 -2.70
N LEU A 121 1.97 0.86 -2.00
CA LEU A 121 2.41 1.99 -1.19
C LEU A 121 1.64 2.07 0.14
N ILE A 122 2.33 1.90 1.26
CA ILE A 122 1.75 1.95 2.60
C ILE A 122 2.39 3.02 3.49
N PHE A 123 1.54 3.73 4.23
CA PHE A 123 1.94 4.72 5.23
C PHE A 123 1.38 4.37 6.61
N GLY A 124 2.21 4.50 7.64
CA GLY A 124 1.82 4.44 9.04
C GLY A 124 1.51 5.80 9.66
N SER A 125 2.05 6.87 9.07
CA SER A 125 1.72 8.28 9.32
C SER A 125 2.48 9.15 8.32
N CYS A 126 1.97 10.34 8.07
CA CYS A 126 2.69 11.34 7.29
C CYS A 126 2.08 12.71 7.55
N VAL A 127 2.78 13.63 8.20
CA VAL A 127 2.24 14.98 8.49
C VAL A 127 2.74 15.99 7.45
N GLY A 128 1.82 16.73 6.82
CA GLY A 128 2.15 17.76 5.83
C GLY A 128 2.81 17.23 4.56
N CYS A 129 2.59 15.96 4.21
CA CYS A 129 3.19 15.31 3.06
C CYS A 129 2.41 15.51 1.76
N MET A 130 3.07 15.27 0.64
CA MET A 130 2.48 15.24 -0.69
C MET A 130 2.69 13.85 -1.30
N VAL A 131 1.60 13.14 -1.58
CA VAL A 131 1.61 11.85 -2.27
C VAL A 131 0.85 12.03 -3.58
N ALA A 132 1.56 12.25 -4.68
CA ALA A 132 0.90 12.72 -5.90
C ALA A 132 1.48 12.22 -7.21
N ASN A 133 0.61 12.04 -8.20
CA ASN A 133 0.96 11.66 -9.56
C ASN A 133 1.73 10.32 -9.64
N ASN A 134 1.53 9.41 -8.68
CA ASN A 134 2.05 8.05 -8.77
C ASN A 134 1.11 7.20 -9.63
N GLN A 135 1.68 6.17 -10.27
CA GLN A 135 0.96 5.24 -11.14
C GLN A 135 1.07 3.84 -10.56
N PHE A 136 -0.06 3.15 -10.48
CA PHE A 136 -0.18 1.80 -9.95
C PHE A 136 -0.83 0.93 -11.01
N SER A 137 -0.23 -0.22 -11.28
CA SER A 137 -0.65 -1.12 -12.34
C SER A 137 -0.34 -2.57 -12.01
N HIS A 138 -1.02 -3.48 -12.69
CA HIS A 138 -0.78 -4.90 -12.56
C HIS A 138 -0.66 -5.60 -13.91
N SER A 139 0.11 -6.68 -13.95
CA SER A 139 -0.02 -7.68 -15.00
C SER A 139 -1.31 -8.49 -14.82
N ASP A 140 -1.67 -9.32 -15.80
CA ASP A 140 -2.82 -10.22 -15.68
C ASP A 140 -2.55 -11.42 -14.74
N ALA A 141 -1.31 -11.61 -14.28
CA ALA A 141 -0.88 -12.75 -13.50
C ALA A 141 -1.42 -12.69 -12.06
N GLU A 142 -1.86 -13.85 -11.53
CA GLU A 142 -2.36 -13.93 -10.15
C GLU A 142 -1.25 -13.70 -9.12
N GLU A 143 -0.03 -14.14 -9.41
CA GLU A 143 1.13 -13.94 -8.55
C GLU A 143 1.55 -12.48 -8.38
N GLY A 144 1.16 -11.60 -9.31
CA GLY A 144 1.44 -10.17 -9.26
C GLY A 144 0.38 -9.35 -8.54
N GLY A 145 -0.70 -9.96 -8.03
CA GLY A 145 -1.76 -9.22 -7.36
C GLY A 145 -1.36 -8.61 -6.01
N SER A 146 -2.15 -7.68 -5.49
CA SER A 146 -1.93 -7.00 -4.21
C SER A 146 -3.17 -7.03 -3.33
N PHE A 147 -3.02 -6.77 -2.04
CA PHE A 147 -4.15 -6.51 -1.13
C PHE A 147 -4.64 -5.07 -1.24
N ALA A 148 -3.73 -4.11 -1.41
CA ALA A 148 -4.06 -2.71 -1.63
C ALA A 148 -3.02 -1.97 -2.49
N GLU A 149 -3.44 -0.90 -3.16
CA GLU A 149 -2.52 -0.05 -3.94
C GLU A 149 -1.97 1.10 -3.09
N ILE A 150 -2.87 1.85 -2.45
CA ILE A 150 -2.50 2.89 -1.48
C ILE A 150 -3.16 2.57 -0.16
N MET A 151 -2.37 2.46 0.91
CA MET A 151 -2.88 2.27 2.25
C MET A 151 -2.40 3.38 3.19
N LEU A 152 -3.36 4.09 3.79
CA LEU A 152 -3.14 5.07 4.85
C LEU A 152 -3.65 4.47 6.15
N GLN A 153 -2.75 4.11 7.06
CA GLN A 153 -3.08 3.34 8.24
C GLN A 153 -2.13 3.69 9.40
N ALA A 154 -2.21 2.97 10.52
CA ALA A 154 -1.21 3.01 11.57
C ALA A 154 -0.88 1.63 12.11
N TRP A 155 0.41 1.35 12.35
CA TRP A 155 0.80 0.14 13.08
C TRP A 155 0.61 0.36 14.59
N PRO A 156 -0.10 -0.54 15.29
CA PRO A 156 -0.36 -0.41 16.72
C PRO A 156 0.93 -0.19 17.50
N LYS A 157 0.96 0.87 18.32
CA LYS A 157 2.10 1.25 19.17
C LYS A 157 3.40 1.60 18.41
N ALA A 158 3.37 1.73 17.09
CA ALA A 158 4.57 2.00 16.28
C ALA A 158 4.46 3.26 15.42
N THR A 159 3.26 3.61 14.93
CA THR A 159 3.04 4.84 14.17
C THR A 159 1.79 5.57 14.63
N SER A 160 1.72 6.88 14.39
CA SER A 160 0.68 7.73 14.97
C SER A 160 -0.67 7.68 14.24
N GLY A 161 -0.69 7.29 12.96
CA GLY A 161 -1.87 7.44 12.11
C GLY A 161 -2.26 8.88 11.81
N ASP A 162 -1.37 9.84 12.10
CA ASP A 162 -1.60 11.25 11.85
C ASP A 162 -1.22 11.62 10.41
N PHE A 163 -2.23 12.05 9.65
CA PHE A 163 -2.11 12.54 8.29
C PHE A 163 -2.40 14.03 8.17
N THR A 164 -2.39 14.79 9.26
CA THR A 164 -2.71 16.22 9.28
C THR A 164 -1.91 17.00 8.24
N GLY A 165 -2.60 17.79 7.41
CA GLY A 165 -1.99 18.56 6.33
C GLY A 165 -1.50 17.75 5.12
N THR A 166 -1.55 16.42 5.16
CA THR A 166 -1.14 15.57 4.04
C THR A 166 -2.16 15.56 2.92
N ARG A 167 -1.65 15.52 1.68
CA ARG A 167 -2.44 15.48 0.45
C ARG A 167 -2.06 14.26 -0.38
N VAL A 168 -2.99 13.32 -0.50
CA VAL A 168 -2.90 12.16 -1.39
C VAL A 168 -3.78 12.43 -2.60
N ARG A 169 -3.17 12.81 -3.73
CA ARG A 169 -3.93 13.34 -4.87
C ARG A 169 -3.39 13.00 -6.24
N ARG A 170 -4.30 12.90 -7.21
CA ARG A 170 -3.95 12.69 -8.63
C ARG A 170 -3.09 11.44 -8.86
N ASN A 171 -3.23 10.44 -8.00
CA ASN A 171 -2.67 9.11 -8.25
C ASN A 171 -3.61 8.35 -9.19
N VAL A 172 -3.04 7.51 -10.05
CA VAL A 172 -3.78 6.70 -11.01
C VAL A 172 -3.54 5.23 -10.66
N ILE A 173 -4.63 4.54 -10.34
CA ILE A 173 -4.66 3.13 -10.02
C ILE A 173 -5.45 2.38 -11.10
N ASP A 174 -4.79 1.41 -11.71
CA ASP A 174 -5.39 0.49 -12.67
C ASP A 174 -5.06 -0.96 -12.30
N CYS A 175 -6.02 -1.67 -11.73
CA CYS A 175 -5.84 -3.06 -11.31
C CYS A 175 -6.11 -4.08 -12.44
N GLY A 176 -6.23 -3.58 -13.67
CA GLY A 176 -6.40 -4.38 -14.88
C GLY A 176 -7.76 -5.08 -15.00
N PRO A 177 -8.00 -5.76 -16.12
CA PRO A 177 -9.27 -6.47 -16.38
C PRO A 177 -9.46 -7.69 -15.48
N ARG A 178 -8.39 -8.18 -14.86
CA ARG A 178 -8.41 -9.33 -13.94
C ARG A 178 -8.58 -8.95 -12.47
N HIS A 179 -8.79 -7.67 -12.17
CA HIS A 179 -9.00 -7.16 -10.82
C HIS A 179 -7.90 -7.56 -9.83
N ARG A 180 -6.63 -7.33 -10.20
CA ARG A 180 -5.46 -7.82 -9.45
C ARG A 180 -5.11 -7.04 -8.18
N CYS A 181 -5.96 -6.10 -7.77
CA CYS A 181 -5.83 -5.47 -6.45
C CYS A 181 -7.14 -5.67 -5.66
N GLY A 182 -7.01 -5.97 -4.38
CA GLY A 182 -8.15 -6.04 -3.47
C GLY A 182 -8.79 -4.66 -3.29
N PHE A 183 -8.04 -3.74 -2.69
CA PHE A 183 -8.44 -2.36 -2.47
C PHE A 183 -7.65 -1.41 -3.36
N GLY A 184 -8.34 -0.51 -4.07
CA GLY A 184 -7.63 0.59 -4.74
C GLY A 184 -7.02 1.53 -3.72
N ILE A 185 -7.85 2.10 -2.85
CA ILE A 185 -7.39 2.93 -1.73
C ILE A 185 -7.98 2.35 -0.44
N MET A 186 -7.10 2.11 0.54
CA MET A 186 -7.43 1.62 1.86
C MET A 186 -7.10 2.69 2.90
N ILE A 187 -8.08 3.07 3.72
CA ILE A 187 -7.91 4.07 4.78
C ILE A 187 -8.35 3.45 6.10
N GLY A 188 -7.42 3.45 7.06
CA GLY A 188 -7.51 2.77 8.34
C GLY A 188 -6.93 1.36 8.32
N SER A 189 -6.78 0.78 9.51
CA SER A 189 -6.04 -0.46 9.73
C SER A 189 -6.90 -1.73 9.75
N ALA A 190 -8.22 -1.60 9.80
CA ALA A 190 -9.14 -2.73 9.69
C ALA A 190 -9.15 -3.29 8.24
N PRO A 191 -9.16 -4.61 8.01
CA PRO A 191 -9.38 -5.71 8.95
C PRO A 191 -8.16 -6.28 9.66
N TRP A 192 -6.96 -5.73 9.46
CA TRP A 192 -5.75 -6.32 10.04
C TRP A 192 -5.69 -6.13 11.55
N TYR A 193 -6.03 -4.93 12.05
CA TYR A 193 -6.01 -4.58 13.47
C TYR A 193 -6.67 -3.23 13.72
N GLU A 194 -6.85 -2.87 15.00
CA GLU A 194 -7.34 -1.56 15.43
C GLU A 194 -6.17 -0.60 15.67
N ALA A 195 -6.17 0.54 15.01
CA ALA A 195 -5.18 1.60 15.20
C ALA A 195 -5.76 2.96 14.73
N PRO A 196 -5.26 4.10 15.27
CA PRO A 196 -5.76 5.41 14.88
C PRO A 196 -5.46 5.73 13.42
N THR A 197 -6.36 6.45 12.76
CA THR A 197 -6.11 7.03 11.43
C THR A 197 -6.97 8.27 11.29
N PHE A 198 -6.34 9.43 11.10
CA PHE A 198 -7.02 10.72 11.04
C PHE A 198 -6.21 11.77 10.28
N GLY A 199 -6.88 12.86 9.89
CA GLY A 199 -6.26 14.00 9.24
C GLY A 199 -6.05 13.82 7.74
N GLY A 200 -5.70 14.92 7.07
CA GLY A 200 -5.30 14.91 5.66
C GLY A 200 -6.46 14.87 4.67
N ALA A 201 -6.09 14.75 3.39
CA ALA A 201 -7.00 14.78 2.26
C ALA A 201 -6.63 13.75 1.19
N VAL A 202 -7.59 12.91 0.81
CA VAL A 202 -7.50 11.93 -0.28
C VAL A 202 -8.44 12.38 -1.40
N THR A 203 -7.87 13.03 -2.42
CA THR A 203 -8.65 13.76 -3.41
C THR A 203 -8.16 13.59 -4.83
N ASP A 204 -9.07 13.67 -5.80
CA ASP A 204 -8.71 13.72 -7.22
C ASP A 204 -7.89 12.50 -7.69
N ASN A 205 -8.00 11.34 -7.02
CA ASN A 205 -7.38 10.09 -7.45
C ASN A 205 -8.33 9.33 -8.39
N ARG A 206 -7.75 8.54 -9.30
CA ARG A 206 -8.51 7.65 -10.19
C ARG A 206 -8.25 6.20 -9.83
N VAL A 207 -9.32 5.41 -9.66
CA VAL A 207 -9.24 3.98 -9.40
C VAL A 207 -10.10 3.21 -10.41
N ARG A 208 -9.50 2.21 -11.07
CA ARG A 208 -10.15 1.31 -12.00
C ARG A 208 -9.77 -0.14 -11.70
N GLY A 209 -10.73 -1.03 -11.90
CA GLY A 209 -10.49 -2.47 -11.84
C GLY A 209 -10.25 -3.04 -10.43
N ALA A 210 -10.25 -2.25 -9.36
CA ALA A 210 -10.14 -2.81 -8.01
C ALA A 210 -11.33 -3.70 -7.65
N MET A 211 -11.12 -4.73 -6.82
CA MET A 211 -12.25 -5.49 -6.25
C MET A 211 -13.13 -4.58 -5.38
N LEU A 212 -12.53 -3.63 -4.67
CA LEU A 212 -13.21 -2.50 -4.04
C LEU A 212 -12.38 -1.22 -4.22
N ALA A 213 -12.94 -0.20 -4.87
CA ALA A 213 -12.15 0.97 -5.26
C ALA A 213 -11.70 1.84 -4.07
N LEU A 214 -12.55 1.99 -3.05
CA LEU A 214 -12.21 2.69 -1.81
C LEU A 214 -12.81 1.96 -0.60
N ASN A 215 -11.95 1.65 0.37
CA ASN A 215 -12.38 1.21 1.69
C ASN A 215 -11.92 2.21 2.75
N VAL A 216 -12.86 2.67 3.56
CA VAL A 216 -12.61 3.52 4.72
C VAL A 216 -13.17 2.80 5.94
N ASP A 217 -12.28 2.37 6.82
CA ASP A 217 -12.68 1.70 8.05
C ASP A 217 -11.89 2.24 9.25
N LYS A 218 -12.55 2.34 10.40
CA LYS A 218 -11.98 2.83 11.66
C LYS A 218 -11.20 4.16 11.56
N LEU A 219 -11.74 5.14 10.84
CA LEU A 219 -11.28 6.52 11.06
C LEU A 219 -11.50 6.92 12.53
N THR A 220 -10.52 7.60 13.11
CA THR A 220 -10.57 8.07 14.51
C THR A 220 -10.58 9.59 14.61
N GLY A 221 -10.73 10.28 13.48
CA GLY A 221 -10.75 11.73 13.40
C GLY A 221 -10.97 12.21 11.97
N PRO A 222 -11.20 13.52 11.77
CA PRO A 222 -11.62 14.08 10.49
C PRO A 222 -10.65 13.79 9.35
N MET A 223 -11.17 13.43 8.18
CA MET A 223 -10.40 13.30 6.94
C MET A 223 -11.23 13.76 5.75
N VAL A 224 -10.60 14.43 4.79
CA VAL A 224 -11.26 14.87 3.56
C VAL A 224 -11.12 13.81 2.49
N ILE A 225 -12.24 13.22 2.05
CA ILE A 225 -12.25 12.20 0.99
C ILE A 225 -13.27 12.61 -0.07
N GLU A 226 -12.79 13.19 -1.16
CA GLU A 226 -13.66 13.80 -2.17
C GLU A 226 -13.03 13.83 -3.57
N ARG A 227 -13.85 14.09 -4.59
CA ARG A 227 -13.44 14.20 -6.01
C ARG A 227 -12.59 13.03 -6.56
N ASN A 228 -12.57 11.88 -5.87
CA ASN A 228 -11.99 10.67 -6.42
C ASN A 228 -12.91 10.09 -7.49
N ASP A 229 -12.31 9.73 -8.62
CA ASP A 229 -12.93 9.11 -9.78
C ASP A 229 -12.80 7.58 -9.65
N LEU A 230 -13.84 6.94 -9.13
CA LEU A 230 -13.84 5.52 -8.73
C LEU A 230 -14.81 4.72 -9.61
N ASN A 231 -14.37 3.61 -10.21
CA ASN A 231 -15.33 2.69 -10.84
C ASN A 231 -16.02 1.80 -9.80
N SER A 232 -17.24 1.38 -10.12
CA SER A 232 -17.90 0.31 -9.38
C SER A 232 -17.32 -1.02 -9.82
N SER A 233 -17.14 -1.94 -8.88
CA SER A 233 -16.91 -3.34 -9.17
C SER A 233 -18.19 -4.14 -8.95
N SER A 234 -18.31 -5.24 -9.69
CA SER A 234 -19.34 -6.26 -9.48
C SER A 234 -18.69 -7.63 -9.69
N GLY A 235 -19.00 -8.60 -8.85
CA GLY A 235 -18.44 -9.94 -8.94
C GLY A 235 -18.30 -10.61 -7.58
N THR A 236 -17.92 -11.88 -7.61
CA THR A 236 -17.57 -12.64 -6.42
C THR A 236 -16.05 -12.72 -6.33
N TYR A 237 -15.49 -12.15 -5.28
CA TYR A 237 -14.05 -11.99 -5.12
C TYR A 237 -13.52 -12.86 -3.97
N PRO A 238 -12.31 -13.42 -4.10
CA PRO A 238 -11.66 -14.12 -3.00
C PRO A 238 -11.35 -13.13 -1.87
N SER A 239 -11.57 -13.56 -0.62
CA SER A 239 -11.22 -12.78 0.56
C SER A 239 -10.83 -13.68 1.72
N MET A 240 -10.15 -13.11 2.72
CA MET A 240 -9.66 -13.85 3.90
C MET A 240 -10.78 -14.54 4.69
N CYS A 241 -12.01 -14.04 4.61
CA CYS A 241 -13.17 -14.63 5.28
C CYS A 241 -14.08 -15.41 4.32
N GLY A 242 -13.51 -15.92 3.23
CA GLY A 242 -14.22 -16.61 2.16
C GLY A 242 -14.66 -15.68 1.02
N PRO A 243 -15.22 -16.23 -0.06
CA PRO A 243 -15.64 -15.44 -1.20
C PRO A 243 -16.70 -14.38 -0.83
N ARG A 244 -16.57 -13.17 -1.38
CA ARG A 244 -17.46 -12.04 -1.12
C ARG A 244 -18.08 -11.54 -2.42
N SER A 245 -19.40 -11.51 -2.47
CA SER A 245 -20.14 -10.92 -3.58
C SER A 245 -20.24 -9.41 -3.40
N ILE A 246 -19.85 -8.68 -4.43
CA ILE A 246 -19.96 -7.22 -4.54
C ILE A 246 -20.84 -6.94 -5.76
N GLN A 247 -21.78 -6.00 -5.64
CA GLN A 247 -22.64 -5.61 -6.76
C GLN A 247 -22.75 -4.08 -6.84
N GLY A 248 -22.10 -3.49 -7.83
CA GLY A 248 -22.17 -2.05 -8.11
C GLY A 248 -21.55 -1.17 -7.01
N ILE A 249 -20.67 -1.71 -6.16
CA ILE A 249 -20.08 -0.97 -5.06
C ILE A 249 -18.83 -0.24 -5.56
N THR A 250 -18.80 1.07 -5.32
CA THR A 250 -17.60 1.90 -5.54
C THR A 250 -16.80 2.05 -4.25
N THR A 251 -17.51 2.29 -3.14
CA THR A 251 -16.91 2.62 -1.86
C THR A 251 -17.57 1.86 -0.72
N ASN A 252 -16.77 1.38 0.22
CA ASN A 252 -17.22 1.05 1.56
C ASN A 252 -16.73 2.10 2.55
N ILE A 253 -17.65 2.59 3.37
CA ILE A 253 -17.33 3.46 4.50
C ILE A 253 -18.03 2.89 5.72
N SER A 254 -17.22 2.40 6.66
CA SER A 254 -17.76 1.78 7.87
C SER A 254 -18.59 2.78 8.68
N PRO A 255 -19.64 2.32 9.38
CA PRO A 255 -20.52 3.20 10.15
C PRO A 255 -19.76 4.13 11.10
N ALA A 256 -18.74 3.61 11.80
CA ALA A 256 -17.90 4.35 12.72
C ALA A 256 -17.08 5.47 12.04
N SER A 257 -16.75 5.32 10.75
CA SER A 257 -15.94 6.31 10.05
C SER A 257 -16.77 7.50 9.52
N ARG A 258 -18.10 7.41 9.50
CA ARG A 258 -18.98 8.37 8.81
C ARG A 258 -19.03 9.73 9.48
N GLU A 259 -18.97 9.76 10.82
CA GLU A 259 -19.02 11.00 11.59
C GLU A 259 -17.81 11.91 11.33
N PHE A 260 -16.72 11.32 10.86
CA PHE A 260 -15.48 12.04 10.55
C PHE A 260 -15.40 12.56 9.11
N LEU A 261 -16.44 12.34 8.30
CA LEU A 261 -16.48 12.77 6.91
C LEU A 261 -17.38 14.00 6.74
N PRO A 262 -16.94 15.01 5.97
CA PRO A 262 -17.67 16.28 5.87
C PRO A 262 -19.07 16.18 5.25
N ARG A 263 -19.42 15.11 4.49
CA ARG A 263 -20.79 14.78 4.01
C ARG A 263 -20.93 13.28 3.69
N PRO A 264 -22.02 12.59 4.08
CA PRO A 264 -22.29 11.22 3.61
C PRO A 264 -22.61 11.21 2.10
N ARG A 265 -21.87 10.44 1.30
CA ARG A 265 -22.23 10.21 -0.11
C ARG A 265 -23.35 9.16 -0.20
N SER A 266 -24.32 9.41 -1.08
CA SER A 266 -25.59 8.67 -1.16
C SER A 266 -25.55 7.32 -1.91
N LYS A 267 -24.38 6.81 -2.30
CA LYS A 267 -24.22 5.49 -2.97
C LYS A 267 -23.10 4.64 -2.35
N ASN A 268 -22.92 4.74 -1.04
CA ASN A 268 -21.92 3.97 -0.32
C ASN A 268 -22.56 2.72 0.28
N VAL A 269 -21.86 1.58 0.22
CA VAL A 269 -22.22 0.46 1.09
C VAL A 269 -21.72 0.74 2.50
N SER A 270 -22.57 0.40 3.46
CA SER A 270 -22.35 0.55 4.89
C SER A 270 -22.05 -0.80 5.51
N SER A 271 -20.91 -1.42 5.21
CA SER A 271 -20.53 -2.61 5.97
C SER A 271 -19.70 -2.18 7.17
N THR A 272 -19.94 -2.81 8.33
CA THR A 272 -19.10 -2.61 9.51
C THR A 272 -17.66 -3.00 9.27
N HIS A 273 -17.42 -3.92 8.33
CA HIS A 273 -16.11 -4.45 8.03
C HIS A 273 -16.06 -5.18 6.68
N HIS A 274 -15.02 -4.93 5.88
CA HIS A 274 -14.64 -5.82 4.78
C HIS A 274 -13.42 -6.64 5.18
N CYS A 275 -13.41 -7.90 4.78
CA CYS A 275 -12.25 -8.75 4.88
C CYS A 275 -11.21 -8.36 3.82
N ILE A 276 -9.98 -8.84 4.00
CA ILE A 276 -8.90 -8.63 3.04
C ILE A 276 -9.29 -9.28 1.73
N PHE A 277 -9.49 -8.47 0.69
CA PHE A 277 -9.79 -8.92 -0.67
C PHE A 277 -8.54 -9.41 -1.40
N ASN A 278 -8.74 -10.08 -2.53
CA ASN A 278 -7.70 -10.74 -3.32
C ASN A 278 -6.99 -11.88 -2.58
N TYR A 279 -7.51 -12.32 -1.43
CA TYR A 279 -6.88 -13.36 -0.63
C TYR A 279 -7.13 -14.76 -1.21
N LYS A 280 -6.30 -15.17 -2.16
CA LYS A 280 -6.28 -16.51 -2.75
C LYS A 280 -4.88 -17.12 -2.62
N ILE A 281 -4.56 -17.54 -1.40
CA ILE A 281 -3.31 -18.22 -1.12
C ILE A 281 -3.50 -19.70 -1.44
N SER A 282 -2.68 -20.22 -2.34
CA SER A 282 -2.63 -21.66 -2.58
C SER A 282 -2.11 -22.31 -1.31
N SER A 283 -2.90 -23.15 -0.64
CA SER A 283 -2.33 -24.05 0.35
C SER A 283 -1.41 -25.01 -0.40
N VAL A 284 -0.10 -24.80 -0.28
CA VAL A 284 0.84 -25.84 -0.62
C VAL A 284 0.52 -26.98 0.35
N ARG A 285 -0.06 -28.08 -0.15
CA ARG A 285 -0.03 -29.33 0.59
C ARG A 285 1.45 -29.60 0.87
N GLN A 286 1.85 -29.49 2.12
CA GLN A 286 3.17 -29.90 2.58
C GLN A 286 3.38 -31.38 2.28
#